data_AF-A0A958ADV0-F1
#
_entry.id   AF-A0A958ADV0-F1
#
_cell.length_a   1.000
_cell.length_b   1.000
_cell.length_c   1.000
_cell.angle_alpha   90.00
_cell.angle_beta   90.00
_cell.angle_gamma   90.00
#
_symmetry.space_group_name_H-M   'P 1'
#
loop_
_entity.id
_entity.type
_entity.pdbx_description
1 polymer ?
#
loop_
_entity_poly.entity_id
_entity_poly.type
_entity_poly.pdbx_seq_one_letter_code
_entity_poly.pdbx_strand_id
1 'polypeptide(L)'
;MEELKNLQVLQKTPTGIEGFEHLTIGGLPKGRTTLMVGSSGSGKTIFAIEFLYRGITEFNRPGVFVTFEERAPDIVQNVKSMQWHLDELVQQGQLLFVDGSPELEPVEETGSYDLSGLIVQIKYAVEKIKAKQVVLDSIGSLFHQFSNANVIRREIFRITEVLKEMDVTAIMTAERLEEYGPISRYGIEEFVADNVIVLRNVLHQEKIRRTIQILKVRGSSHAQGEFPITISDSGIKILPLSAIELQQESSDYRITTGNEELDQMTSGGIFHDSIFLVSGPTGSGKTLISTMFTAAGCRNKERVLLLAYEESRDQLLRNARSWGIDFEPWENDGLLRIVCTYPETMGLEDHLLTVRKEIENFRPQRLVVDSVSAMERVASVRNFREFVIGLTSYVKKERVCSLFTSTTPQLSGGESITEAHISTITDVIALLRYVEVQGVMRRGIAVIKMRGSQHEKNVREFNIDGQGLHIGLPFKNVENIILGIPARTTLSEVDQLGDMFE
;
A
#
# COMPACT_ATOMS: atom_id res chain seq x y z
N MET A 1 -38.57 27.38 -9.29
CA MET A 1 -39.48 26.25 -8.94
C MET A 1 -39.34 25.11 -9.95
N GLU A 2 -39.27 25.38 -11.26
CA GLU A 2 -39.02 24.35 -12.30
C GLU A 2 -37.58 23.83 -12.31
N GLU A 3 -36.57 24.70 -12.11
CA GLU A 3 -35.16 24.28 -11.96
C GLU A 3 -34.91 23.33 -10.78
N LEU A 4 -35.72 23.40 -9.72
CA LEU A 4 -35.62 22.53 -8.55
C LEU A 4 -36.18 21.12 -8.80
N LYS A 5 -37.04 20.94 -9.81
CA LYS A 5 -37.71 19.65 -10.11
C LYS A 5 -36.83 18.68 -10.91
N ASN A 6 -35.78 19.16 -11.56
CA ASN A 6 -34.87 18.37 -12.40
C ASN A 6 -33.45 18.24 -11.83
N LEU A 7 -33.26 18.52 -10.54
CA LEU A 7 -31.96 18.36 -9.88
C LEU A 7 -31.60 16.87 -9.82
N GLN A 8 -30.72 16.44 -10.73
CA GLN A 8 -30.13 15.11 -10.70
C GLN A 8 -29.15 14.99 -9.53
N VAL A 9 -28.91 13.75 -9.09
CA VAL A 9 -27.84 13.42 -8.15
C VAL A 9 -26.52 13.98 -8.69
N LEU A 10 -25.71 14.58 -7.79
CA LEU A 10 -24.44 15.22 -8.14
C LEU A 10 -23.56 14.26 -8.94
N GLN A 11 -23.40 14.54 -10.24
CA GLN A 11 -22.55 13.74 -11.12
C GLN A 11 -21.08 13.94 -10.75
N LYS A 12 -20.30 12.87 -10.84
CA LYS A 12 -18.84 12.90 -10.61
C LYS A 12 -18.10 12.51 -11.88
N THR A 13 -16.92 13.09 -12.00
CA THR A 13 -15.95 12.97 -13.08
C THR A 13 -14.82 12.09 -12.56
N PRO A 14 -14.64 10.86 -13.08
CA PRO A 14 -13.50 10.01 -12.73
C PRO A 14 -12.19 10.73 -13.01
N THR A 15 -11.22 10.63 -12.10
CA THR A 15 -9.88 11.20 -12.28
C THR A 15 -8.94 10.22 -12.97
N GLY A 16 -9.20 8.90 -12.85
CA GLY A 16 -8.32 7.83 -13.32
C GLY A 16 -7.14 7.56 -12.39
N ILE A 17 -6.99 8.32 -11.30
CA ILE A 17 -5.91 8.17 -10.33
C ILE A 17 -6.20 6.94 -9.47
N GLU A 18 -5.27 5.98 -9.45
CA GLU A 18 -5.49 4.69 -8.78
C GLU A 18 -5.89 4.86 -7.31
N GLY A 19 -7.08 4.36 -6.96
CA GLY A 19 -7.63 4.41 -5.60
C GLY A 19 -8.39 5.70 -5.25
N PHE A 20 -8.31 6.75 -6.04
CA PHE A 20 -8.95 8.04 -5.74
C PHE A 20 -10.48 7.98 -5.77
N GLU A 21 -11.05 7.25 -6.73
CA GLU A 21 -12.50 7.08 -6.86
C GLU A 21 -13.10 6.32 -5.68
N HIS A 22 -12.32 5.49 -4.96
CA HIS A 22 -12.79 4.85 -3.74
C HIS A 22 -12.93 5.86 -2.60
N LEU A 23 -12.01 6.83 -2.51
CA LEU A 23 -12.08 7.89 -1.51
C LEU A 23 -13.23 8.85 -1.77
N THR A 24 -13.44 9.19 -3.04
CA THR A 24 -14.43 10.18 -3.44
C THR A 24 -15.76 9.56 -3.86
N ILE A 25 -15.90 8.24 -3.90
CA ILE A 25 -17.10 7.53 -4.38
C ILE A 25 -17.47 8.01 -5.79
N GLY A 26 -16.55 7.84 -6.73
CA GLY A 26 -16.76 8.09 -8.17
C GLY A 26 -16.02 9.27 -8.80
N GLY A 27 -15.13 9.96 -8.07
CA GLY A 27 -14.28 11.04 -8.61
C GLY A 27 -14.68 12.45 -8.14
N LEU A 28 -14.25 13.46 -8.89
CA LEU A 28 -14.51 14.87 -8.55
C LEU A 28 -15.90 15.31 -9.03
N PRO A 29 -16.67 16.08 -8.26
CA PRO A 29 -17.95 16.62 -8.73
C PRO A 29 -17.83 17.40 -10.04
N LYS A 30 -18.63 17.00 -11.03
CA LYS A 30 -18.63 17.60 -12.36
C LYS A 30 -19.05 19.06 -12.30
N GLY A 31 -18.35 19.92 -13.05
CA GLY A 31 -18.67 21.36 -13.15
C GLY A 31 -18.37 22.15 -11.88
N ARG A 32 -17.58 21.58 -10.96
CA ARG A 32 -17.23 22.23 -9.69
C ARG A 32 -15.73 22.33 -9.51
N THR A 33 -15.36 23.21 -8.59
CA THR A 33 -13.97 23.48 -8.23
C THR A 33 -13.57 22.72 -6.99
N THR A 34 -12.43 22.06 -7.08
CA THR A 34 -11.77 21.35 -5.99
C THR A 34 -10.50 22.09 -5.61
N LEU A 35 -10.43 22.54 -4.36
CA LEU A 35 -9.22 23.10 -3.80
C LEU A 35 -8.33 21.97 -3.28
N MET A 36 -7.12 21.89 -3.80
CA MET A 36 -6.09 20.96 -3.36
C MET A 36 -5.02 21.71 -2.59
N VAL A 37 -4.91 21.44 -1.28
CA VAL A 37 -3.99 22.15 -0.41
C VAL A 37 -2.94 21.20 0.14
N GLY A 38 -1.70 21.66 0.25
CA GLY A 38 -0.61 20.84 0.75
C GLY A 38 0.70 21.61 0.87
N SER A 39 1.60 21.11 1.70
CA SER A 39 2.93 21.70 1.89
C SER A 39 3.79 21.52 0.65
N SER A 40 5.00 22.09 0.66
CA SER A 40 5.97 21.86 -0.41
C SER A 40 6.32 20.36 -0.54
N GLY A 41 6.42 19.86 -1.78
CA GLY A 41 6.76 18.45 -2.04
C GLY A 41 5.68 17.41 -1.71
N SER A 42 4.46 17.84 -1.37
CA SER A 42 3.32 16.96 -1.07
C SER A 42 2.67 16.31 -2.30
N GLY A 43 2.98 16.78 -3.52
CA GLY A 43 2.50 16.18 -4.78
C GLY A 43 1.32 16.90 -5.46
N LYS A 44 1.00 18.14 -5.08
CA LYS A 44 -0.12 18.94 -5.64
C LYS A 44 -0.09 19.03 -7.17
N THR A 45 1.03 19.52 -7.72
CA THR A 45 1.25 19.70 -9.16
C THR A 45 1.17 18.37 -9.89
N ILE A 46 1.78 17.31 -9.36
CA ILE A 46 1.70 15.96 -9.94
C ILE A 46 0.25 15.47 -10.01
N PHE A 47 -0.53 15.62 -8.92
CA PHE A 47 -1.94 15.24 -8.94
C PHE A 47 -2.72 16.03 -10.00
N ALA A 48 -2.49 17.33 -10.07
CA ALA A 48 -3.21 18.20 -10.99
C ALA A 48 -2.87 17.88 -12.46
N ILE A 49 -1.61 17.63 -12.77
CA ILE A 49 -1.18 17.17 -14.10
C ILE A 49 -1.77 15.80 -14.41
N GLU A 50 -1.71 14.85 -13.48
CA GLU A 50 -2.24 13.49 -13.68
C GLU A 50 -3.74 13.51 -13.98
N PHE A 51 -4.50 14.35 -13.26
CA PHE A 51 -5.92 14.56 -13.52
C PHE A 51 -6.19 15.03 -14.96
N LEU A 52 -5.42 16.00 -15.48
CA LEU A 52 -5.55 16.43 -16.86
C LEU A 52 -5.14 15.33 -17.83
N TYR A 53 -3.96 14.74 -17.61
CA TYR A 53 -3.38 13.73 -18.48
C TYR A 53 -4.33 12.55 -18.67
N ARG A 54 -4.77 11.92 -17.57
CA ARG A 54 -5.73 10.80 -17.61
C ARG A 54 -7.09 11.23 -18.14
N GLY A 55 -7.53 12.44 -17.79
CA GLY A 55 -8.75 13.00 -18.37
C GLY A 55 -8.70 13.06 -19.90
N ILE A 56 -7.56 13.42 -20.49
CA ILE A 56 -7.36 13.47 -21.94
C ILE A 56 -7.20 12.07 -22.52
N THR A 57 -6.30 11.26 -21.98
CA THR A 57 -5.88 9.98 -22.58
C THR A 57 -6.87 8.83 -22.35
N GLU A 58 -7.53 8.80 -21.19
CA GLU A 58 -8.47 7.72 -20.83
C GLU A 58 -9.93 8.11 -21.10
N PHE A 59 -10.27 9.40 -20.97
CA PHE A 59 -11.67 9.88 -21.01
C PHE A 59 -11.97 10.89 -22.12
N ASN A 60 -10.99 11.23 -22.98
CA ASN A 60 -11.12 12.19 -24.08
C ASN A 60 -11.70 13.55 -23.64
N ARG A 61 -11.20 14.07 -22.52
CA ARG A 61 -11.59 15.36 -21.94
C ARG A 61 -10.45 16.37 -22.14
N PRO A 62 -10.51 17.28 -23.12
CA PRO A 62 -9.49 18.31 -23.29
C PRO A 62 -9.34 19.17 -22.04
N GLY A 63 -8.11 19.63 -21.78
CA GLY A 63 -7.74 20.28 -20.53
C GLY A 63 -6.99 21.59 -20.71
N VAL A 64 -7.20 22.53 -19.79
CA VAL A 64 -6.39 23.75 -19.69
C VAL A 64 -5.57 23.71 -18.41
N PHE A 65 -4.26 23.98 -18.53
CA PHE A 65 -3.37 24.13 -17.37
C PHE A 65 -2.96 25.59 -17.26
N VAL A 66 -3.39 26.24 -16.18
CA VAL A 66 -3.01 27.60 -15.83
C VAL A 66 -1.86 27.53 -14.83
N THR A 67 -0.68 27.99 -15.23
CA THR A 67 0.49 28.02 -14.37
C THR A 67 0.77 29.43 -13.88
N PHE A 68 1.18 29.59 -12.62
CA PHE A 68 1.51 30.90 -12.04
C PHE A 68 2.98 31.06 -11.62
N GLU A 69 3.75 29.98 -11.62
CA GLU A 69 5.15 30.00 -11.18
C GLU A 69 6.07 29.25 -12.15
N GLU A 70 5.74 27.99 -12.46
CA GLU A 70 6.55 27.15 -13.35
C GLU A 70 6.21 27.41 -14.83
N ARG A 71 7.22 27.52 -15.69
CA ARG A 71 6.97 27.72 -17.12
C ARG A 71 6.49 26.42 -17.76
N ALA A 72 5.64 26.53 -18.78
CA ALA A 72 5.10 25.35 -19.48
C ALA A 72 6.18 24.35 -19.97
N PRO A 73 7.34 24.77 -20.54
CA PRO A 73 8.39 23.83 -20.92
C PRO A 73 8.97 23.04 -19.74
N ASP A 74 9.09 23.65 -18.56
CA ASP A 74 9.62 23.02 -17.35
C ASP A 74 8.63 21.98 -16.82
N ILE A 75 7.34 22.32 -16.80
CA ILE A 75 6.26 21.38 -16.44
C ILE A 75 6.28 20.15 -17.34
N VAL A 76 6.35 20.36 -18.67
CA VAL A 76 6.44 19.27 -19.65
C VAL A 76 7.69 18.42 -19.39
N GLN A 77 8.83 19.03 -19.10
CA GLN A 77 10.07 18.32 -18.80
C GLN A 77 9.98 17.49 -17.51
N ASN A 78 9.38 18.04 -16.46
CA ASN A 78 9.28 17.42 -15.13
C ASN A 78 8.52 16.09 -15.15
N VAL A 79 7.52 15.95 -16.02
CA VAL A 79 6.68 14.74 -16.11
C VAL A 79 7.10 13.76 -17.21
N LYS A 80 8.12 14.06 -18.00
CA LYS A 80 8.66 13.12 -19.01
C LYS A 80 9.14 11.81 -18.40
N SER A 81 9.69 11.86 -17.18
CA SER A 81 10.14 10.66 -16.45
C SER A 81 8.98 9.71 -16.10
N MET A 82 7.75 10.23 -16.06
CA MET A 82 6.52 9.46 -15.82
C MET A 82 5.86 8.97 -17.12
N GLN A 83 6.55 9.13 -18.26
CA GLN A 83 6.05 8.78 -19.59
C GLN A 83 4.76 9.54 -19.97
N TRP A 84 4.56 10.73 -19.40
CA TRP A 84 3.45 11.61 -19.75
C TRP A 84 3.87 12.59 -20.84
N HIS A 85 3.49 12.29 -22.07
CA HIS A 85 3.83 13.06 -23.27
C HIS A 85 2.91 14.29 -23.44
N LEU A 86 3.01 15.26 -22.51
CA LEU A 86 2.18 16.47 -22.55
C LEU A 86 2.40 17.32 -23.81
N ASP A 87 3.61 17.31 -24.36
CA ASP A 87 3.95 17.96 -25.62
C ASP A 87 3.13 17.44 -26.80
N GLU A 88 2.89 16.13 -26.86
CA GLU A 88 2.01 15.54 -27.87
C GLU A 88 0.56 16.01 -27.71
N LEU A 89 0.07 16.07 -26.47
CA LEU A 89 -1.30 16.54 -26.18
C LEU A 89 -1.50 18.02 -26.55
N VAL A 90 -0.46 18.84 -26.39
CA VAL A 90 -0.46 20.24 -26.83
C VAL A 90 -0.49 20.34 -28.36
N GLN A 91 0.33 19.55 -29.06
CA GLN A 91 0.34 19.52 -30.53
C GLN A 91 -1.00 19.05 -31.11
N GLN A 92 -1.66 18.12 -30.44
CA GLN A 92 -2.98 17.62 -30.81
C GLN A 92 -4.12 18.59 -30.46
N GLY A 93 -3.83 19.70 -29.77
CA GLY A 93 -4.83 20.67 -29.34
C GLY A 93 -5.77 20.16 -28.25
N GLN A 94 -5.38 19.13 -27.52
CA GLN A 94 -6.15 18.57 -26.39
C GLN A 94 -5.73 19.15 -25.04
N LEU A 95 -4.53 19.72 -24.95
CA LEU A 95 -4.02 20.44 -23.78
C LEU A 95 -3.60 21.85 -24.19
N LEU A 96 -3.95 22.85 -23.39
CA LEU A 96 -3.46 24.22 -23.58
C LEU A 96 -2.93 24.80 -22.28
N PHE A 97 -1.73 25.37 -22.33
CA PHE A 97 -1.13 26.10 -21.22
C PHE A 97 -1.54 27.57 -21.28
N VAL A 98 -1.90 28.13 -20.14
CA VAL A 98 -2.10 29.57 -19.91
C VAL A 98 -1.07 30.01 -18.89
N ASP A 99 -0.25 30.98 -19.25
CA ASP A 99 0.71 31.59 -18.34
C ASP A 99 0.02 32.71 -17.57
N GLY A 100 -0.18 32.49 -16.27
CA GLY A 100 -0.72 33.47 -15.33
C GLY A 100 0.35 34.03 -14.40
N SER A 101 1.64 33.78 -14.66
CA SER A 101 2.71 34.28 -13.80
C SER A 101 2.76 35.81 -13.76
N PRO A 102 3.04 36.42 -12.59
CA PRO A 102 3.27 37.85 -12.49
C PRO A 102 4.39 38.32 -13.43
N GLU A 103 4.19 39.45 -14.10
CA GLU A 103 5.30 40.11 -14.81
C GLU A 103 6.39 40.51 -13.79
N LEU A 104 7.65 40.20 -14.11
CA LEU A 104 8.81 40.43 -13.24
C LEU A 104 9.19 41.92 -13.13
N GLU A 105 8.65 42.76 -14.01
CA GLU A 105 8.89 44.19 -14.00
C GLU A 105 7.86 44.87 -13.07
N PRO A 106 8.29 45.75 -12.14
CA PRO A 106 7.38 46.48 -11.29
C PRO A 106 6.62 47.49 -12.16
N VAL A 107 5.49 47.06 -12.71
CA VAL A 107 4.49 48.00 -13.20
C VAL A 107 3.94 48.67 -11.95
N GLU A 108 4.21 49.96 -11.78
CA GLU A 108 3.50 50.80 -10.83
C GLU A 108 2.02 50.84 -11.26
N GLU A 109 1.26 49.79 -10.94
CA GLU A 109 -0.17 49.77 -11.19
C GLU A 109 -0.84 50.75 -10.25
N THR A 110 -1.24 51.90 -10.79
CA THR A 110 -2.24 52.78 -10.17
C THR A 110 -3.60 52.07 -10.20
N GLY A 111 -3.82 51.08 -9.32
CA GLY A 111 -5.04 50.30 -9.25
C GLY A 111 -4.97 49.16 -8.24
N SER A 112 -6.13 48.58 -7.90
CA SER A 112 -6.17 47.30 -7.19
C SER A 112 -5.98 46.16 -8.20
N TYR A 113 -4.97 45.32 -8.02
CA TYR A 113 -4.76 44.10 -8.81
C TYR A 113 -6.07 43.27 -8.90
N ASP A 114 -6.44 42.81 -10.10
CA ASP A 114 -7.67 42.07 -10.37
C ASP A 114 -7.43 40.94 -11.40
N LEU A 115 -8.09 39.79 -11.22
CA LEU A 115 -7.95 38.60 -12.05
C LEU A 115 -8.73 38.67 -13.38
N SER A 116 -9.25 39.84 -13.76
CA SER A 116 -10.05 40.02 -14.99
C SER A 116 -9.31 39.56 -16.26
N GLY A 117 -8.04 39.96 -16.43
CA GLY A 117 -7.25 39.59 -17.63
C GLY A 117 -7.03 38.08 -17.72
N LEU A 118 -6.68 37.46 -16.60
CA LEU A 118 -6.52 36.02 -16.48
C LEU A 118 -7.82 35.26 -16.80
N ILE A 119 -8.96 35.74 -16.27
CA ILE A 119 -10.27 35.15 -16.55
C ILE A 119 -10.56 35.15 -18.06
N VAL A 120 -10.23 36.22 -18.77
CA VAL A 120 -10.40 36.30 -20.23
C VAL A 120 -9.52 35.27 -20.94
N GLN A 121 -8.25 35.14 -20.54
CA GLN A 121 -7.34 34.15 -21.11
C GLN A 121 -7.81 32.71 -20.86
N ILE A 122 -8.30 32.40 -19.65
CA ILE A 122 -8.85 31.09 -19.31
C ILE A 122 -10.11 30.81 -20.15
N LYS A 123 -11.03 31.78 -20.27
CA LYS A 123 -12.24 31.63 -21.10
C LYS A 123 -11.87 31.33 -22.55
N TYR A 124 -10.96 32.11 -23.13
CA TYR A 124 -10.48 31.90 -24.48
C TYR A 124 -9.85 30.51 -24.66
N ALA A 125 -9.00 30.10 -23.72
CA ALA A 125 -8.38 28.78 -23.72
C ALA A 125 -9.41 27.64 -23.69
N VAL A 126 -10.37 27.72 -22.76
CA VAL A 126 -11.44 26.72 -22.59
C VAL A 126 -12.29 26.63 -23.85
N GLU A 127 -12.70 27.75 -24.44
CA GLU A 127 -13.51 27.78 -25.65
C GLU A 127 -12.76 27.24 -26.87
N LYS A 128 -11.47 27.61 -27.02
CA LYS A 128 -10.62 27.22 -28.15
C LYS A 128 -10.48 25.71 -28.30
N ILE A 129 -10.26 24.99 -27.19
CA ILE A 129 -10.07 23.53 -27.20
C ILE A 129 -11.32 22.76 -26.72
N LYS A 130 -12.42 23.47 -26.42
CA LYS A 130 -13.64 22.92 -25.81
C LYS A 130 -13.34 22.12 -24.54
N ALA A 131 -12.52 22.69 -23.67
CA ALA A 131 -12.02 22.04 -22.47
C ALA A 131 -13.16 21.59 -21.54
N LYS A 132 -12.94 20.49 -20.85
CA LYS A 132 -13.85 19.93 -19.83
C LYS A 132 -13.24 19.95 -18.43
N GLN A 133 -11.95 20.24 -18.35
CA GLN A 133 -11.18 20.25 -17.13
C GLN A 133 -10.17 21.39 -17.14
N VAL A 134 -9.98 22.01 -15.97
CA VAL A 134 -9.05 23.13 -15.80
C VAL A 134 -8.23 22.93 -14.53
N VAL A 135 -6.94 23.16 -14.62
CA VAL A 135 -6.04 23.21 -13.46
C VAL A 135 -5.51 24.62 -13.31
N LEU A 136 -5.44 25.09 -12.06
CA LEU A 136 -4.82 26.35 -11.66
C LEU A 136 -3.73 26.06 -10.63
N ASP A 137 -2.45 26.18 -11.01
CA ASP A 137 -1.30 25.75 -10.22
C ASP A 137 -0.17 26.81 -10.16
N SER A 138 0.20 27.41 -9.03
CA SER A 138 -0.52 27.46 -7.76
C SER A 138 -1.17 28.83 -7.55
N ILE A 139 -2.41 28.87 -7.03
CA ILE A 139 -3.10 30.15 -6.78
C ILE A 139 -2.49 30.93 -5.61
N GLY A 140 -1.60 30.29 -4.84
CA GLY A 140 -0.90 30.88 -3.71
C GLY A 140 -0.01 32.05 -4.11
N SER A 141 0.59 31.99 -5.29
CA SER A 141 1.46 33.05 -5.81
C SER A 141 0.71 34.35 -6.08
N LEU A 142 -0.53 34.27 -6.57
CA LEU A 142 -1.42 35.41 -6.79
C LEU A 142 -1.69 36.18 -5.49
N PHE A 143 -1.69 35.49 -4.35
CA PHE A 143 -2.00 36.10 -3.05
C PHE A 143 -0.95 37.08 -2.57
N HIS A 144 0.29 37.00 -3.06
CA HIS A 144 1.34 37.96 -2.73
C HIS A 144 1.08 39.37 -3.26
N GLN A 145 0.26 39.52 -4.29
CA GLN A 145 -0.08 40.81 -4.89
C GLN A 145 -1.29 41.48 -4.21
N PHE A 146 -2.05 40.74 -3.39
CA PHE A 146 -3.23 41.28 -2.72
C PHE A 146 -2.90 41.78 -1.32
N SER A 147 -3.36 42.99 -1.01
CA SER A 147 -3.12 43.66 0.27
C SER A 147 -4.02 43.18 1.42
N ASN A 148 -5.12 42.47 1.13
CA ASN A 148 -6.14 42.11 2.12
C ASN A 148 -6.81 40.75 1.82
N ALA A 149 -7.01 39.95 2.87
CA ALA A 149 -7.68 38.66 2.85
C ALA A 149 -9.11 38.69 2.28
N ASN A 150 -9.85 39.80 2.46
CA ASN A 150 -11.18 39.96 1.88
C ASN A 150 -11.17 40.05 0.35
N VAL A 151 -10.12 40.66 -0.23
CA VAL A 151 -9.95 40.74 -1.68
C VAL A 151 -9.65 39.35 -2.23
N ILE A 152 -8.74 38.61 -1.58
CA ILE A 152 -8.44 37.21 -1.92
C ILE A 152 -9.72 36.37 -1.94
N ARG A 153 -10.56 36.47 -0.90
CA ARG A 153 -11.84 35.73 -0.84
C ARG A 153 -12.74 36.03 -2.04
N ARG A 154 -12.87 37.31 -2.40
CA ARG A 154 -13.72 37.76 -3.50
C ARG A 154 -13.20 37.24 -4.84
N GLU A 155 -11.89 37.29 -5.06
CA GLU A 155 -11.28 36.85 -6.32
C GLU A 155 -11.33 35.31 -6.48
N ILE A 156 -11.09 34.54 -5.42
CA ILE A 156 -11.27 33.08 -5.44
C ILE A 156 -12.74 32.72 -5.72
N PHE A 157 -13.68 33.47 -5.14
CA PHE A 157 -15.11 33.24 -5.40
C PHE A 157 -15.46 33.55 -6.85
N ARG A 158 -14.98 34.67 -7.38
CA ARG A 158 -15.20 35.09 -8.76
C ARG A 158 -14.67 34.05 -9.75
N ILE A 159 -13.44 33.58 -9.58
CA ILE A 159 -12.87 32.56 -10.49
C ILE A 159 -13.61 31.22 -10.39
N THR A 160 -14.05 30.85 -9.18
CA THR A 160 -14.84 29.62 -8.96
C THR A 160 -16.19 29.67 -9.69
N GLU A 161 -16.91 30.79 -9.61
CA GLU A 161 -18.19 30.95 -10.32
C GLU A 161 -17.99 30.99 -11.84
N VAL A 162 -16.93 31.64 -12.33
CA VAL A 162 -16.61 31.64 -13.77
C VAL A 162 -16.30 30.23 -14.29
N LEU A 163 -15.51 29.44 -13.55
CA LEU A 163 -15.22 28.04 -13.91
C LEU A 163 -16.49 27.18 -13.93
N LYS A 164 -17.40 27.44 -12.98
CA LYS A 164 -18.69 26.76 -12.89
C LYS A 164 -19.64 27.14 -14.03
N GLU A 165 -19.69 28.41 -14.42
CA GLU A 165 -20.44 28.89 -15.60
C GLU A 165 -19.95 28.24 -16.90
N MET A 166 -18.64 27.96 -17.00
CA MET A 166 -18.04 27.26 -18.15
C MET A 166 -18.30 25.73 -18.17
N ASP A 167 -18.98 25.17 -17.15
CA ASP A 167 -19.23 23.72 -17.00
C ASP A 167 -17.94 22.87 -17.05
N VAL A 168 -16.85 23.38 -16.46
CA VAL A 168 -15.58 22.65 -16.35
C VAL A 168 -15.39 22.09 -14.94
N THR A 169 -14.74 20.92 -14.85
CA THR A 169 -14.29 20.37 -13.56
C THR A 169 -12.91 20.91 -13.25
N ALA A 170 -12.77 21.68 -12.17
CA ALA A 170 -11.54 22.42 -11.91
C ALA A 170 -10.78 21.94 -10.67
N ILE A 171 -9.45 21.97 -10.72
CA ILE A 171 -8.56 21.84 -9.57
C ILE A 171 -7.80 23.15 -9.38
N MET A 172 -7.84 23.72 -8.19
CA MET A 172 -6.99 24.85 -7.79
C MET A 172 -6.02 24.37 -6.72
N THR A 173 -4.72 24.56 -6.91
CA THR A 173 -3.73 24.16 -5.91
C THR A 173 -3.33 25.34 -5.05
N ALA A 174 -3.22 25.12 -3.74
CA ALA A 174 -2.77 26.13 -2.79
C ALA A 174 -1.73 25.55 -1.83
N GLU A 175 -0.88 26.42 -1.31
CA GLU A 175 0.15 26.04 -0.35
C GLU A 175 -0.33 26.18 1.10
N ARG A 176 0.29 25.39 1.97
CA ARG A 176 0.17 25.54 3.42
C ARG A 176 1.54 25.48 4.07
N LEU A 177 1.69 26.16 5.19
CA LEU A 177 2.96 26.32 5.89
C LEU A 177 3.27 25.16 6.84
N GLU A 178 2.25 24.55 7.42
CA GLU A 178 2.38 23.51 8.44
C GLU A 178 1.57 22.28 8.05
N GLU A 179 2.12 21.09 8.31
CA GLU A 179 1.45 19.82 8.00
C GLU A 179 0.13 19.66 8.73
N TYR A 180 0.03 20.12 9.99
CA TYR A 180 -1.18 20.00 10.83
C TYR A 180 -1.73 21.34 11.31
N GLY A 181 -1.36 22.44 10.65
CA GLY A 181 -1.87 23.79 10.93
C GLY A 181 -3.16 24.13 10.16
N PRO A 182 -3.42 25.43 9.92
CA PRO A 182 -4.50 25.90 9.05
C PRO A 182 -4.50 25.18 7.69
N ILE A 183 -5.68 24.99 7.11
CA ILE A 183 -5.82 24.22 5.86
C ILE A 183 -5.00 24.89 4.77
N SER A 184 -5.18 26.20 4.60
CA SER A 184 -4.50 27.06 3.64
C SER A 184 -3.74 28.18 4.35
N ARG A 185 -2.90 28.92 3.61
CA ARG A 185 -2.09 30.01 4.17
C ARG A 185 -2.92 31.13 4.79
N TYR A 186 -4.06 31.48 4.18
CA TYR A 186 -4.90 32.59 4.64
C TYR A 186 -6.17 32.13 5.37
N GLY A 187 -6.48 30.83 5.37
CA GLY A 187 -7.62 30.26 6.10
C GLY A 187 -8.98 30.67 5.52
N ILE A 188 -9.02 31.06 4.25
CA ILE A 188 -10.20 31.59 3.57
C ILE A 188 -10.58 30.69 2.39
N GLU A 189 -9.57 30.16 1.73
CA GLU A 189 -9.62 29.38 0.50
C GLU A 189 -10.57 28.19 0.66
N GLU A 190 -10.48 27.49 1.80
CA GLU A 190 -11.29 26.32 2.10
C GLU A 190 -12.78 26.61 2.25
N PHE A 191 -13.19 27.83 2.57
CA PHE A 191 -14.61 28.17 2.72
C PHE A 191 -15.28 28.47 1.39
N VAL A 192 -14.50 28.94 0.41
CA VAL A 192 -15.00 29.31 -0.91
C VAL A 192 -15.18 28.07 -1.78
N ALA A 193 -14.18 27.19 -1.82
CA ALA A 193 -14.21 26.00 -2.67
C ALA A 193 -15.35 25.03 -2.33
N ASP A 194 -15.87 24.33 -3.34
CA ASP A 194 -16.91 23.33 -3.14
C ASP A 194 -16.37 22.04 -2.53
N ASN A 195 -15.17 21.64 -2.97
CA ASN A 195 -14.49 20.45 -2.48
C ASN A 195 -13.11 20.84 -1.98
N VAL A 196 -12.63 20.19 -0.91
CA VAL A 196 -11.29 20.43 -0.37
C VAL A 196 -10.60 19.09 -0.16
N ILE A 197 -9.40 18.99 -0.71
CA ILE A 197 -8.49 17.86 -0.59
C ILE A 197 -7.20 18.38 0.05
N VAL A 198 -6.70 17.65 1.04
CA VAL A 198 -5.46 17.97 1.74
C VAL A 198 -4.42 16.91 1.44
N LEU A 199 -3.29 17.32 0.88
CA LEU A 199 -2.08 16.51 0.74
C LEU A 199 -1.10 16.87 1.86
N ARG A 200 -0.60 15.88 2.57
CA ARG A 200 0.37 16.06 3.66
C ARG A 200 1.66 15.32 3.32
N ASN A 201 2.76 15.86 3.83
CA ASN A 201 4.11 15.31 3.67
C ASN A 201 4.76 15.16 5.05
N VAL A 202 4.20 14.26 5.86
CA VAL A 202 4.49 14.18 7.31
C VAL A 202 5.83 13.51 7.54
N LEU A 203 6.73 14.17 8.27
CA LEU A 203 7.94 13.56 8.80
C LEU A 203 7.62 12.76 10.07
N HIS A 204 7.85 11.46 10.04
CA HIS A 204 7.64 10.57 11.17
C HIS A 204 8.83 9.61 11.31
N GLN A 205 9.51 9.65 12.45
CA GLN A 205 10.69 8.80 12.74
C GLN A 205 11.71 8.80 11.59
N GLU A 206 12.10 10.00 11.15
CA GLU A 206 13.08 10.24 10.06
C GLU A 206 12.62 9.81 8.66
N LYS A 207 11.42 9.24 8.51
CA LYS A 207 10.82 8.91 7.21
C LYS A 207 9.71 9.88 6.85
N ILE A 208 9.63 10.20 5.57
CA ILE A 208 8.55 11.00 5.00
C ILE A 208 7.38 10.08 4.65
N ARG A 209 6.18 10.41 5.13
CA ARG A 209 4.93 9.74 4.78
C ARG A 209 4.00 10.72 4.11
N ARG A 210 3.64 10.46 2.86
CA ARG A 210 2.64 11.25 2.15
C ARG A 210 1.24 10.71 2.39
N THR A 211 0.29 11.59 2.68
CA THR A 211 -1.12 11.22 2.86
C THR A 211 -2.04 12.17 2.09
N ILE A 212 -3.18 11.64 1.67
CA ILE A 212 -4.30 12.38 1.09
C ILE A 212 -5.50 12.29 2.03
N GLN A 213 -6.19 13.41 2.21
CA GLN A 213 -7.42 13.50 2.97
C GLN A 213 -8.46 14.25 2.15
N ILE A 214 -9.65 13.65 2.02
CA ILE A 214 -10.82 14.37 1.49
C ILE A 214 -11.46 15.08 2.68
N LEU A 215 -11.32 16.40 2.76
CA LEU A 215 -11.87 17.17 3.87
C LEU A 215 -13.36 17.42 3.68
N LYS A 216 -13.77 17.76 2.45
CA LYS A 216 -15.18 17.92 2.10
C LYS A 216 -15.43 17.70 0.62
N VAL A 217 -16.62 17.17 0.32
CA VAL A 217 -17.23 17.16 -1.01
C VAL A 217 -18.65 17.68 -0.86
N ARG A 218 -18.92 18.92 -1.27
CA ARG A 218 -20.27 19.51 -1.07
C ARG A 218 -21.31 18.70 -1.85
N GLY A 219 -22.30 18.15 -1.15
CA GLY A 219 -23.41 17.41 -1.76
C GLY A 219 -23.10 15.95 -2.10
N SER A 220 -22.01 15.37 -1.57
CA SER A 220 -21.77 13.94 -1.66
C SER A 220 -20.98 13.42 -0.46
N SER A 221 -21.14 12.13 -0.15
CA SER A 221 -20.29 11.44 0.81
C SER A 221 -18.89 11.17 0.24
N HIS A 222 -17.94 10.97 1.14
CA HIS A 222 -16.56 10.60 0.85
C HIS A 222 -15.98 9.83 2.03
N ALA A 223 -14.89 9.11 1.77
CA ALA A 223 -14.11 8.44 2.80
C ALA A 223 -13.53 9.46 3.79
N GLN A 224 -13.57 9.11 5.07
CA GLN A 224 -13.08 9.95 6.17
C GLN A 224 -11.69 9.49 6.60
N GLY A 225 -10.84 10.44 6.98
CA GLY A 225 -9.49 10.17 7.47
C GLY A 225 -8.40 10.43 6.43
N GLU A 226 -7.18 10.05 6.81
CA GLU A 226 -5.99 10.16 5.96
C GLU A 226 -5.68 8.80 5.33
N PHE A 227 -5.35 8.84 4.04
CA PHE A 227 -4.99 7.66 3.27
C PHE A 227 -3.57 7.85 2.75
N PRO A 228 -2.69 6.86 2.89
CA PRO A 228 -1.33 7.00 2.39
C PRO A 228 -1.31 7.01 0.87
N ILE A 229 -0.37 7.79 0.32
CA ILE A 229 -0.12 7.87 -1.12
C ILE A 229 1.35 7.65 -1.42
N THR A 230 1.63 7.03 -2.56
CA THR A 230 2.97 6.96 -3.14
C THR A 230 2.95 7.64 -4.50
N ILE A 231 4.03 8.36 -4.81
CA ILE A 231 4.26 8.97 -6.13
C ILE A 231 5.37 8.16 -6.79
N SER A 232 5.07 7.58 -7.95
CA SER A 232 5.96 6.70 -8.70
C SER A 232 6.14 7.20 -10.14
N ASP A 233 6.90 6.46 -10.93
CA ASP A 233 6.99 6.62 -12.39
C ASP A 233 5.62 6.47 -13.09
N SER A 234 4.68 5.75 -12.49
CA SER A 234 3.30 5.61 -12.99
C SER A 234 2.29 6.65 -12.45
N GLY A 235 2.77 7.68 -11.74
CA GLY A 235 1.91 8.67 -11.08
C GLY A 235 1.58 8.34 -9.63
N ILE A 236 0.47 8.90 -9.15
CA ILE A 236 -0.02 8.78 -7.78
C ILE A 236 -0.82 7.49 -7.62
N LYS A 237 -0.50 6.75 -6.56
CA LYS A 237 -1.26 5.59 -6.11
C LYS A 237 -1.75 5.79 -4.69
N ILE A 238 -3.04 5.54 -4.49
CA ILE A 238 -3.70 5.66 -3.19
C ILE A 238 -4.07 4.26 -2.72
N LEU A 239 -3.78 3.95 -1.46
CA LEU A 239 -4.06 2.65 -0.86
C LEU A 239 -5.20 2.76 0.16
N PRO A 240 -6.48 2.74 -0.28
CA PRO A 240 -7.62 2.80 0.61
C PRO A 240 -7.85 1.44 1.29
N LEU A 241 -7.12 1.15 2.36
CA LEU A 241 -7.25 -0.12 3.09
C LEU A 241 -8.68 -0.37 3.59
N SER A 242 -9.44 0.69 3.90
CA SER A 242 -10.84 0.61 4.29
C SER A 242 -11.81 0.26 3.16
N ALA A 243 -11.39 0.42 1.90
CA ALA A 243 -12.20 0.10 0.73
C ALA A 243 -11.96 -1.33 0.21
N ILE A 244 -11.07 -2.10 0.86
CA ILE A 244 -10.84 -3.49 0.51
C ILE A 244 -12.07 -4.29 0.99
N GLU A 245 -12.91 -4.69 0.05
CA GLU A 245 -14.06 -5.54 0.34
C GLU A 245 -13.62 -6.99 0.63
N LEU A 246 -14.22 -7.59 1.66
CA LEU A 246 -14.02 -8.99 2.05
C LEU A 246 -14.90 -9.93 1.20
N GLN A 247 -14.69 -9.95 -0.12
CA GLN A 247 -15.44 -10.80 -1.06
C GLN A 247 -14.60 -11.96 -1.64
N GLN A 248 -13.56 -12.39 -0.92
CA GLN A 248 -12.61 -13.39 -1.41
C GLN A 248 -13.29 -14.75 -1.57
N GLU A 249 -13.11 -15.38 -2.74
CA GLU A 249 -13.48 -16.78 -2.95
C GLU A 249 -12.51 -17.70 -2.20
N SER A 250 -13.01 -18.84 -1.72
CA SER A 250 -12.23 -19.86 -1.02
C SER A 250 -12.50 -21.22 -1.65
N SER A 251 -11.44 -21.99 -1.87
CA SER A 251 -11.50 -23.37 -2.34
C SER A 251 -11.05 -24.37 -1.26
N ASP A 252 -11.53 -25.61 -1.38
CA ASP A 252 -11.06 -26.75 -0.56
C ASP A 252 -9.79 -27.41 -1.16
N TYR A 253 -9.22 -26.82 -2.22
CA TYR A 253 -8.03 -27.34 -2.88
C TYR A 253 -6.80 -27.19 -1.96
N ARG A 254 -6.06 -28.28 -1.78
CA ARG A 254 -4.90 -28.33 -0.90
C ARG A 254 -3.59 -28.39 -1.66
N ILE A 255 -2.58 -27.76 -1.08
CA ILE A 255 -1.20 -27.79 -1.55
C ILE A 255 -0.28 -28.27 -0.43
N THR A 256 0.80 -28.95 -0.84
CA THR A 256 1.84 -29.42 0.08
C THR A 256 2.68 -28.26 0.62
N THR A 257 3.04 -28.35 1.89
CA THR A 257 4.01 -27.48 2.56
C THR A 257 5.47 -27.79 2.18
N GLY A 258 5.71 -28.92 1.49
CA GLY A 258 7.04 -29.43 1.16
C GLY A 258 7.63 -30.39 2.19
N ASN A 259 6.91 -30.66 3.29
CA ASN A 259 7.26 -31.66 4.28
C ASN A 259 6.02 -32.53 4.58
N GLU A 260 6.17 -33.85 4.44
CA GLU A 260 5.05 -34.80 4.53
C GLU A 260 4.45 -34.84 5.94
N GLU A 261 5.28 -34.76 6.98
CA GLU A 261 4.80 -34.76 8.36
C GLU A 261 4.04 -33.48 8.70
N LEU A 262 4.47 -32.33 8.19
CA LEU A 262 3.76 -31.07 8.36
C LEU A 262 2.44 -31.06 7.58
N ASP A 263 2.41 -31.70 6.40
CA ASP A 263 1.18 -31.94 5.66
C ASP A 263 0.22 -32.84 6.44
N GLN A 264 0.72 -33.89 7.10
CA GLN A 264 -0.09 -34.72 8.01
C GLN A 264 -0.63 -33.92 9.21
N MET A 265 0.22 -33.10 9.84
CA MET A 265 -0.20 -32.22 10.95
C MET A 265 -1.30 -31.23 10.53
N THR A 266 -1.36 -30.88 9.24
CA THR A 266 -2.39 -30.00 8.65
C THR A 266 -3.52 -30.76 7.94
N SER A 267 -3.62 -32.08 8.13
CA SER A 267 -4.64 -32.95 7.52
C SER A 267 -4.62 -32.96 5.98
N GLY A 268 -3.42 -33.06 5.39
CA GLY A 268 -3.19 -33.17 3.96
C GLY A 268 -2.65 -31.89 3.30
N GLY A 269 -1.90 -31.07 4.02
CA GLY A 269 -1.36 -29.79 3.52
C GLY A 269 -2.29 -28.60 3.77
N ILE A 270 -1.94 -27.43 3.24
CA ILE A 270 -2.67 -26.17 3.46
C ILE A 270 -3.60 -25.85 2.30
N PHE A 271 -4.64 -25.05 2.53
CA PHE A 271 -5.51 -24.59 1.44
C PHE A 271 -4.77 -23.64 0.50
N HIS A 272 -5.06 -23.75 -0.80
CA HIS A 272 -4.47 -22.90 -1.83
C HIS A 272 -4.74 -21.41 -1.56
N ASP A 273 -5.96 -21.05 -1.15
CA ASP A 273 -6.36 -19.66 -0.92
C ASP A 273 -6.13 -19.22 0.53
N SER A 274 -5.05 -19.70 1.17
CA SER A 274 -4.75 -19.45 2.58
C SER A 274 -3.41 -18.77 2.82
N ILE A 275 -3.34 -18.08 3.95
CA ILE A 275 -2.11 -17.48 4.45
C ILE A 275 -1.59 -18.31 5.61
N PHE A 276 -0.42 -18.90 5.42
CA PHE A 276 0.30 -19.71 6.39
C PHE A 276 1.37 -18.88 7.10
N LEU A 277 1.20 -18.68 8.40
CA LEU A 277 2.15 -17.98 9.25
C LEU A 277 3.02 -18.98 10.01
N VAL A 278 4.34 -18.86 9.85
CA VAL A 278 5.32 -19.57 10.67
C VAL A 278 5.94 -18.59 11.66
N SER A 279 5.61 -18.75 12.94
CA SER A 279 6.05 -17.86 14.03
C SER A 279 7.06 -18.56 14.93
N GLY A 280 8.11 -17.88 15.38
CA GLY A 280 9.02 -18.41 16.38
C GLY A 280 10.35 -17.65 16.50
N PRO A 281 11.20 -18.00 17.48
CA PRO A 281 12.42 -17.27 17.77
C PRO A 281 13.47 -17.40 16.65
N THR A 282 14.53 -16.61 16.73
CA THR A 282 15.66 -16.74 15.79
C THR A 282 16.30 -18.15 15.84
N GLY A 283 16.73 -18.66 14.69
CA GLY A 283 17.33 -19.99 14.55
C GLY A 283 16.38 -21.18 14.74
N SER A 284 15.07 -20.94 14.90
CA SER A 284 14.10 -22.02 15.12
C SER A 284 13.81 -22.86 13.87
N GLY A 285 14.11 -22.37 12.66
CA GLY A 285 13.86 -23.09 11.40
C GLY A 285 12.79 -22.47 10.49
N LYS A 286 12.38 -21.22 10.73
CA LYS A 286 11.40 -20.50 9.88
C LYS A 286 11.82 -20.46 8.41
N THR A 287 13.04 -20.01 8.14
CA THR A 287 13.61 -19.91 6.78
C THR A 287 13.81 -21.27 6.11
N LEU A 288 14.01 -22.34 6.90
CA LEU A 288 14.02 -23.70 6.37
C LEU A 288 12.61 -24.09 5.88
N ILE A 289 11.55 -23.79 6.65
CA ILE A 289 10.17 -24.03 6.20
C ILE A 289 9.83 -23.18 4.96
N SER A 290 10.25 -21.90 4.92
CA SER A 290 10.18 -21.05 3.72
C SER A 290 10.83 -21.71 2.50
N THR A 291 12.01 -22.30 2.71
CA THR A 291 12.80 -22.96 1.67
C THR A 291 12.13 -24.23 1.15
N MET A 292 11.60 -25.07 2.04
CA MET A 292 10.85 -26.29 1.65
C MET A 292 9.55 -25.94 0.93
N PHE A 293 8.81 -24.93 1.40
CA PHE A 293 7.58 -24.47 0.75
C PHE A 293 7.83 -23.95 -0.66
N THR A 294 8.94 -23.22 -0.84
CA THR A 294 9.40 -22.73 -2.15
C THR A 294 9.75 -23.91 -3.06
N ALA A 295 10.57 -24.84 -2.57
CA ALA A 295 10.98 -26.03 -3.32
C ALA A 295 9.78 -26.89 -3.76
N ALA A 296 8.78 -27.03 -2.89
CA ALA A 296 7.57 -27.78 -3.21
C ALA A 296 6.77 -27.16 -4.36
N GLY A 297 6.64 -25.83 -4.39
CA GLY A 297 6.02 -25.12 -5.51
C GLY A 297 6.78 -25.34 -6.82
N CYS A 298 8.09 -25.11 -6.81
CA CYS A 298 8.90 -25.26 -8.02
C CYS A 298 8.92 -26.71 -8.54
N ARG A 299 8.95 -27.72 -7.66
CA ARG A 299 8.83 -29.14 -8.04
C ARG A 299 7.49 -29.46 -8.72
N ASN A 300 6.42 -28.76 -8.32
CA ASN A 300 5.11 -28.84 -8.95
C ASN A 300 4.97 -27.97 -10.22
N LYS A 301 6.06 -27.35 -10.69
CA LYS A 301 6.08 -26.39 -11.81
C LYS A 301 5.22 -25.15 -11.58
N GLU A 302 5.05 -24.79 -10.32
CA GLU A 302 4.41 -23.55 -9.91
C GLU A 302 5.47 -22.43 -9.85
N ARG A 303 5.08 -21.21 -10.23
CA ARG A 303 5.93 -20.03 -10.05
C ARG A 303 5.88 -19.59 -8.59
N VAL A 304 7.04 -19.41 -7.99
CA VAL A 304 7.21 -19.01 -6.59
C VAL A 304 7.94 -17.68 -6.50
N LEU A 305 7.35 -16.71 -5.82
CA LEU A 305 7.97 -15.44 -5.49
C LEU A 305 8.45 -15.49 -4.03
N LEU A 306 9.75 -15.34 -3.81
CA LEU A 306 10.36 -15.28 -2.47
C LEU A 306 10.83 -13.85 -2.20
N LEU A 307 10.19 -13.20 -1.24
CA LEU A 307 10.55 -11.88 -0.74
C LEU A 307 11.39 -12.04 0.54
N ALA A 308 12.66 -11.66 0.47
CA ALA A 308 13.60 -11.75 1.57
C ALA A 308 13.99 -10.36 2.08
N TYR A 309 13.81 -10.16 3.39
CA TYR A 309 14.04 -8.89 4.07
C TYR A 309 15.15 -8.97 5.14
N GLU A 310 15.73 -10.15 5.35
CA GLU A 310 16.79 -10.39 6.34
C GLU A 310 18.08 -10.91 5.69
N GLU A 311 17.97 -11.78 4.69
CA GLU A 311 19.11 -12.47 4.07
C GLU A 311 19.34 -12.04 2.62
N SER A 312 20.61 -12.03 2.20
CA SER A 312 20.98 -11.81 0.81
C SER A 312 20.68 -13.04 -0.05
N ARG A 313 20.56 -12.84 -1.38
CA ARG A 313 20.32 -13.92 -2.34
C ARG A 313 21.37 -15.04 -2.20
N ASP A 314 22.66 -14.70 -2.19
CA ASP A 314 23.73 -15.70 -2.12
C ASP A 314 23.70 -16.49 -0.80
N GLN A 315 23.33 -15.83 0.30
CA GLN A 315 23.17 -16.47 1.60
C GLN A 315 22.00 -17.46 1.59
N LEU A 316 20.86 -17.08 1.01
CA LEU A 316 19.71 -17.97 0.83
C LEU A 316 20.05 -19.20 -0.02
N LEU A 317 20.72 -18.99 -1.17
CA LEU A 317 21.15 -20.09 -2.05
C LEU A 317 22.11 -21.04 -1.33
N ARG A 318 23.09 -20.52 -0.59
CA ARG A 318 24.03 -21.34 0.19
C ARG A 318 23.32 -22.15 1.27
N ASN A 319 22.40 -21.52 2.01
CA ASN A 319 21.67 -22.19 3.08
C ASN A 319 20.74 -23.28 2.50
N ALA A 320 20.02 -22.98 1.41
CA ALA A 320 19.18 -23.95 0.71
C ALA A 320 19.98 -25.18 0.25
N ARG A 321 21.16 -24.98 -0.35
CA ARG A 321 22.04 -26.07 -0.77
C ARG A 321 22.51 -26.93 0.39
N SER A 322 22.74 -26.31 1.55
CA SER A 322 23.13 -27.02 2.78
C SER A 322 22.01 -27.93 3.30
N TRP A 323 20.76 -27.70 2.87
CA TRP A 323 19.59 -28.54 3.14
C TRP A 323 19.19 -29.43 1.95
N GLY A 324 20.06 -29.56 0.94
CA GLY A 324 19.81 -30.40 -0.23
C GLY A 324 18.87 -29.80 -1.28
N ILE A 325 18.63 -28.48 -1.25
CA ILE A 325 17.77 -27.77 -2.21
C ILE A 325 18.60 -26.79 -3.04
N ASP A 326 18.55 -26.89 -4.36
CA ASP A 326 19.22 -25.95 -5.27
C ASP A 326 18.20 -25.03 -5.95
N PHE A 327 18.27 -23.74 -5.66
CA PHE A 327 17.35 -22.73 -6.21
C PHE A 327 17.75 -22.26 -7.61
N GLU A 328 19.03 -22.33 -7.97
CA GLU A 328 19.53 -21.79 -9.24
C GLU A 328 18.82 -22.37 -10.48
N PRO A 329 18.56 -23.69 -10.59
CA PRO A 329 17.83 -24.24 -11.73
C PRO A 329 16.43 -23.61 -11.88
N TRP A 330 15.70 -23.42 -10.78
CA TRP A 330 14.35 -22.85 -10.83
C TRP A 330 14.33 -21.35 -11.13
N GLU A 331 15.36 -20.61 -10.71
CA GLU A 331 15.52 -19.21 -11.14
C GLU A 331 15.79 -19.12 -12.65
N ASN A 332 16.67 -20.00 -13.17
CA ASN A 332 16.99 -20.05 -14.60
C ASN A 332 15.78 -20.47 -15.46
N ASP A 333 14.96 -21.39 -14.95
CA ASP A 333 13.74 -21.86 -15.62
C ASP A 333 12.55 -20.87 -15.47
N GLY A 334 12.73 -19.77 -14.73
CA GLY A 334 11.68 -18.78 -14.48
C GLY A 334 10.56 -19.26 -13.55
N LEU A 335 10.79 -20.36 -12.81
CA LEU A 335 9.88 -20.90 -11.79
C LEU A 335 10.08 -20.24 -10.42
N LEU A 336 11.24 -19.68 -10.15
CA LEU A 336 11.55 -18.99 -8.89
C LEU A 336 12.01 -17.57 -9.18
N ARG A 337 11.46 -16.60 -8.45
CA ARG A 337 11.99 -15.24 -8.38
C ARG A 337 12.30 -14.89 -6.94
N ILE A 338 13.54 -14.51 -6.65
CA ILE A 338 13.99 -14.06 -5.33
C ILE A 338 14.17 -12.54 -5.38
N VAL A 339 13.50 -11.83 -4.47
CA VAL A 339 13.65 -10.38 -4.29
C VAL A 339 14.19 -10.12 -2.90
N CYS A 340 15.42 -9.63 -2.82
CA CYS A 340 16.09 -9.30 -1.56
C CYS A 340 16.18 -7.78 -1.41
N THR A 341 15.56 -7.25 -0.36
CA THR A 341 15.54 -5.80 -0.11
C THR A 341 15.62 -5.55 1.40
N TYR A 342 16.37 -4.56 1.87
CA TYR A 342 16.32 -4.19 3.28
C TYR A 342 15.05 -3.36 3.60
N PRO A 343 14.34 -3.60 4.72
CA PRO A 343 13.17 -2.83 5.13
C PRO A 343 13.40 -1.31 5.14
N GLU A 344 14.62 -0.88 5.48
CA GLU A 344 15.03 0.50 5.65
C GLU A 344 15.06 1.29 4.34
N THR A 345 15.16 0.61 3.19
CA THR A 345 15.33 1.23 1.85
C THR A 345 14.16 2.11 1.41
N MET A 346 12.94 1.85 1.91
CA MET A 346 11.72 2.57 1.53
C MET A 346 10.65 2.54 2.63
N GLY A 347 9.51 3.21 2.40
CA GLY A 347 8.34 3.14 3.28
C GLY A 347 7.57 1.83 3.11
N LEU A 348 6.71 1.47 4.07
CA LEU A 348 5.90 0.26 3.97
C LEU A 348 4.91 0.31 2.80
N GLU A 349 4.41 1.50 2.48
CA GLU A 349 3.51 1.70 1.34
C GLU A 349 4.22 1.45 0.00
N ASP A 350 5.48 1.86 -0.11
CA ASP A 350 6.33 1.59 -1.28
C ASP A 350 6.71 0.11 -1.37
N HIS A 351 6.98 -0.55 -0.23
CA HIS A 351 7.15 -2.00 -0.17
C HIS A 351 5.90 -2.71 -0.68
N LEU A 352 4.70 -2.31 -0.23
CA LEU A 352 3.45 -2.93 -0.67
C LEU A 352 3.25 -2.78 -2.18
N LEU A 353 3.52 -1.61 -2.74
CA LEU A 353 3.43 -1.38 -4.19
C LEU A 353 4.47 -2.18 -4.98
N THR A 354 5.69 -2.29 -4.46
CA THR A 354 6.74 -3.11 -5.06
C THR A 354 6.31 -4.57 -5.10
N VAL A 355 5.76 -5.09 -4.01
CA VAL A 355 5.25 -6.47 -3.95
C VAL A 355 4.10 -6.69 -4.93
N ARG A 356 3.16 -5.74 -5.05
CA ARG A 356 2.09 -5.81 -6.06
C ARG A 356 2.65 -5.88 -7.48
N LYS A 357 3.59 -5.00 -7.81
CA LYS A 357 4.25 -4.98 -9.13
C LYS A 357 4.96 -6.30 -9.42
N GLU A 358 5.64 -6.88 -8.45
CA GLU A 358 6.29 -8.18 -8.59
C GLU A 358 5.27 -9.32 -8.81
N ILE A 359 4.15 -9.32 -8.08
CA ILE A 359 3.07 -10.30 -8.26
C ILE A 359 2.42 -10.14 -9.65
N GLU A 360 2.15 -8.91 -10.11
CA GLU A 360 1.54 -8.65 -11.43
C GLU A 360 2.44 -9.10 -12.59
N ASN A 361 3.74 -8.82 -12.48
CA ASN A 361 4.72 -9.14 -13.51
C ASN A 361 5.06 -10.63 -13.55
N PHE A 362 5.25 -11.25 -12.38
CA PHE A 362 5.70 -12.64 -12.28
C PHE A 362 4.54 -13.65 -12.26
N ARG A 363 3.35 -13.22 -11.80
CA ARG A 363 2.13 -14.04 -11.63
C ARG A 363 2.42 -15.36 -10.89
N PRO A 364 2.93 -15.30 -9.65
CA PRO A 364 3.22 -16.48 -8.85
C PRO A 364 1.96 -17.22 -8.42
N GLN A 365 2.07 -18.53 -8.22
CA GLN A 365 1.07 -19.34 -7.51
C GLN A 365 1.39 -19.44 -6.02
N ARG A 366 2.67 -19.29 -5.64
CA ARG A 366 3.11 -19.22 -4.24
C ARG A 366 3.91 -17.97 -3.95
N LEU A 367 3.67 -17.39 -2.78
CA LEU A 367 4.44 -16.26 -2.24
C LEU A 367 5.06 -16.66 -0.91
N VAL A 368 6.33 -16.30 -0.72
CA VAL A 368 7.04 -16.45 0.55
C VAL A 368 7.52 -15.09 1.00
N VAL A 369 7.29 -14.74 2.28
CA VAL A 369 7.74 -13.49 2.88
C VAL A 369 8.58 -13.75 4.12
N ASP A 370 9.89 -13.59 3.98
CA ASP A 370 10.90 -13.95 4.98
C ASP A 370 11.79 -12.73 5.36
N SER A 371 11.48 -11.95 6.41
CA SER A 371 10.40 -12.10 7.38
C SER A 371 9.47 -10.88 7.36
N VAL A 372 8.18 -11.08 7.63
CA VAL A 372 7.23 -9.97 7.79
C VAL A 372 7.59 -9.15 9.04
N SER A 373 8.14 -9.78 10.08
CA SER A 373 8.64 -9.09 11.29
C SER A 373 9.78 -8.11 10.99
N ALA A 374 10.57 -8.32 9.94
CA ALA A 374 11.62 -7.38 9.56
C ALA A 374 11.06 -5.99 9.23
N MET A 375 9.81 -5.92 8.72
CA MET A 375 9.10 -4.68 8.39
C MET A 375 8.60 -3.92 9.61
N GLU A 376 8.38 -4.61 10.73
CA GLU A 376 7.95 -3.97 11.98
C GLU A 376 9.00 -2.98 12.50
N ARG A 377 10.29 -3.23 12.21
CA ARG A 377 11.41 -2.39 12.64
C ARG A 377 11.38 -0.97 12.07
N VAL A 378 10.70 -0.77 10.94
CA VAL A 378 10.70 0.49 10.19
C VAL A 378 9.36 1.19 10.20
N ALA A 379 8.45 0.78 11.09
CA ALA A 379 7.08 1.29 11.12
C ALA A 379 6.49 1.35 12.53
N SER A 380 5.49 2.21 12.69
CA SER A 380 4.62 2.15 13.87
C SER A 380 3.74 0.90 13.83
N VAL A 381 3.27 0.44 14.99
CA VAL A 381 2.37 -0.73 15.12
C VAL A 381 1.14 -0.61 14.21
N ARG A 382 0.56 0.59 14.13
CA ARG A 382 -0.59 0.86 13.26
C ARG A 382 -0.22 0.71 11.78
N ASN A 383 0.86 1.35 11.34
CA ASN A 383 1.28 1.32 9.94
C ASN A 383 1.68 -0.10 9.51
N PHE A 384 2.36 -0.84 10.39
CA PHE A 384 2.71 -2.23 10.14
C PHE A 384 1.46 -3.11 9.99
N ARG A 385 0.46 -2.93 10.87
CA ARG A 385 -0.82 -3.64 10.75
C ARG A 385 -1.55 -3.29 9.45
N GLU A 386 -1.57 -2.01 9.08
CA GLU A 386 -2.13 -1.51 7.82
C GLU A 386 -1.45 -2.17 6.61
N PHE A 387 -0.10 -2.25 6.61
CA PHE A 387 0.68 -2.96 5.59
C PHE A 387 0.33 -4.44 5.50
N VAL A 388 0.30 -5.16 6.62
CA VAL A 388 -0.05 -6.60 6.64
C VAL A 388 -1.46 -6.80 6.10
N ILE A 389 -2.44 -5.99 6.48
CA ILE A 389 -3.81 -6.06 5.92
C ILE A 389 -3.79 -5.82 4.41
N GLY A 390 -3.10 -4.79 3.93
CA GLY A 390 -2.99 -4.49 2.51
C GLY A 390 -2.34 -5.62 1.70
N LEU A 391 -1.25 -6.20 2.21
CA LEU A 391 -0.54 -7.32 1.59
C LEU A 391 -1.42 -8.57 1.54
N THR A 392 -1.93 -9.00 2.68
CA THR A 392 -2.77 -10.21 2.82
C THR A 392 -4.03 -10.12 1.97
N SER A 393 -4.68 -8.96 1.92
CA SER A 393 -5.90 -8.78 1.15
C SER A 393 -5.64 -8.82 -0.35
N TYR A 394 -4.54 -8.22 -0.81
CA TYR A 394 -4.13 -8.25 -2.21
C TYR A 394 -3.77 -9.69 -2.64
N VAL A 395 -2.95 -10.37 -1.85
CA VAL A 395 -2.55 -11.76 -2.09
C VAL A 395 -3.76 -12.70 -2.18
N LYS A 396 -4.74 -12.55 -1.27
CA LYS A 396 -5.98 -13.34 -1.31
C LYS A 396 -6.82 -13.02 -2.54
N LYS A 397 -6.90 -11.76 -2.95
CA LYS A 397 -7.59 -11.35 -4.18
C LYS A 397 -6.96 -12.01 -5.41
N GLU A 398 -5.64 -12.07 -5.48
CA GLU A 398 -4.89 -12.71 -6.57
C GLU A 398 -4.82 -14.25 -6.45
N ARG A 399 -5.44 -14.84 -5.42
CA ARG A 399 -5.45 -16.30 -5.15
C ARG A 399 -4.05 -16.91 -5.08
N VAL A 400 -3.12 -16.21 -4.43
CA VAL A 400 -1.74 -16.68 -4.26
C VAL A 400 -1.58 -17.32 -2.89
N CYS A 401 -1.22 -18.61 -2.84
CA CYS A 401 -0.96 -19.27 -1.56
C CYS A 401 0.31 -18.71 -0.93
N SER A 402 0.25 -18.33 0.35
CA SER A 402 1.32 -17.53 0.93
C SER A 402 1.85 -18.06 2.25
N LEU A 403 3.18 -18.09 2.37
CA LEU A 403 3.89 -18.38 3.61
C LEU A 403 4.57 -17.11 4.13
N PHE A 404 4.18 -16.67 5.32
CA PHE A 404 4.81 -15.54 6.01
C PHE A 404 5.58 -16.05 7.21
N THR A 405 6.79 -15.56 7.42
CA THR A 405 7.53 -15.83 8.67
C THR A 405 7.51 -14.62 9.59
N SER A 406 7.38 -14.86 10.89
CA SER A 406 7.49 -13.83 11.92
C SER A 406 8.42 -14.29 13.03
N THR A 407 9.42 -13.46 13.34
CA THR A 407 10.37 -13.70 14.42
C THR A 407 9.83 -13.16 15.73
N THR A 408 9.72 -14.01 16.75
CA THR A 408 9.38 -13.59 18.11
C THR A 408 10.64 -13.17 18.87
N PRO A 409 10.62 -12.07 19.64
CA PRO A 409 11.80 -11.58 20.37
C PRO A 409 12.20 -12.52 21.52
N GLN A 410 11.24 -13.24 22.11
CA GLN A 410 11.51 -14.17 23.20
C GLN A 410 11.86 -15.58 22.69
N LEU A 411 12.94 -16.14 23.23
CA LEU A 411 13.44 -17.49 22.94
C LEU A 411 12.55 -18.60 23.52
N SER A 412 12.04 -18.39 24.74
CA SER A 412 11.20 -19.34 25.49
C SER A 412 10.02 -18.58 26.09
N GLY A 413 8.79 -18.98 25.75
CA GLY A 413 7.56 -18.35 26.28
C GLY A 413 7.26 -16.98 25.67
N GLY A 414 6.06 -16.48 25.92
CA GLY A 414 5.57 -15.19 25.44
C GLY A 414 4.04 -15.14 25.49
N GLU A 415 3.46 -14.03 25.97
CA GLU A 415 2.01 -13.90 26.18
C GLU A 415 1.19 -13.89 24.88
N SER A 416 1.81 -13.66 23.72
CA SER A 416 1.11 -13.62 22.44
C SER A 416 1.84 -14.37 21.32
N ILE A 417 1.05 -15.00 20.43
CA ILE A 417 1.52 -15.74 19.24
C ILE A 417 2.18 -14.80 18.21
N THR A 418 1.82 -13.50 18.26
CA THR A 418 2.44 -12.37 17.54
C THR A 418 2.07 -11.06 18.27
N GLU A 419 3.04 -10.27 18.74
CA GLU A 419 2.78 -8.99 19.44
C GLU A 419 2.03 -7.97 18.55
N ALA A 420 2.21 -8.06 17.22
CA ALA A 420 1.55 -7.21 16.24
C ALA A 420 0.16 -7.69 15.76
N HIS A 421 -0.51 -8.63 16.45
CA HIS A 421 -1.84 -9.16 16.09
C HIS A 421 -1.98 -9.76 14.66
N ILE A 422 -0.88 -10.13 14.00
CA ILE A 422 -0.86 -10.77 12.67
C ILE A 422 -1.66 -12.09 12.66
N SER A 423 -1.71 -12.78 13.80
CA SER A 423 -2.48 -14.02 14.00
C SER A 423 -3.98 -13.91 13.65
N THR A 424 -4.56 -12.71 13.70
CA THR A 424 -5.98 -12.49 13.39
C THR A 424 -6.27 -12.53 11.89
N ILE A 425 -5.28 -12.18 11.07
CA ILE A 425 -5.39 -11.99 9.62
C ILE A 425 -5.01 -13.27 8.86
N THR A 426 -4.27 -14.17 9.50
CA THR A 426 -3.77 -15.43 8.91
C THR A 426 -4.78 -16.57 9.09
N ASP A 427 -4.69 -17.58 8.24
CA ASP A 427 -5.62 -18.71 8.23
C ASP A 427 -5.02 -19.95 8.88
N VAL A 428 -3.72 -20.16 8.69
CA VAL A 428 -2.93 -21.23 9.28
C VAL A 428 -1.78 -20.65 10.09
N ILE A 429 -1.53 -21.17 11.29
CA ILE A 429 -0.40 -20.76 12.14
C ILE A 429 0.36 -21.99 12.62
N ALA A 430 1.64 -22.07 12.25
CA ALA A 430 2.61 -22.97 12.87
C ALA A 430 3.51 -22.17 13.82
N LEU A 431 3.67 -22.68 15.03
CA LEU A 431 4.52 -22.11 16.06
C LEU A 431 5.76 -22.99 16.24
N LEU A 432 6.94 -22.39 16.10
CA LEU A 432 8.23 -22.99 16.41
C LEU A 432 8.69 -22.48 17.78
N ARG A 433 9.13 -23.39 18.66
CA ARG A 433 9.65 -23.07 19.99
C ARG A 433 10.91 -23.85 20.29
N TYR A 434 11.76 -23.28 21.13
CA TYR A 434 12.76 -24.06 21.83
C TYR A 434 12.15 -24.69 23.07
N VAL A 435 12.55 -25.93 23.35
CA VAL A 435 12.14 -26.69 24.52
C VAL A 435 13.41 -27.19 25.19
N GLU A 436 13.68 -26.71 26.39
CA GLU A 436 14.80 -27.21 27.19
C GLU A 436 14.38 -28.52 27.86
N VAL A 437 15.05 -29.62 27.50
CA VAL A 437 14.85 -30.93 28.12
C VAL A 437 16.20 -31.47 28.55
N GLN A 438 16.38 -31.66 29.86
CA GLN A 438 17.62 -32.18 30.45
C GLN A 438 18.88 -31.36 30.06
N GLY A 439 18.76 -30.03 30.00
CA GLY A 439 19.85 -29.13 29.61
C GLY A 439 20.18 -29.13 28.11
N VAL A 440 19.36 -29.81 27.29
CA VAL A 440 19.47 -29.81 25.83
C VAL A 440 18.36 -28.96 25.24
N MET A 441 18.75 -27.99 24.41
CA MET A 441 17.82 -27.18 23.64
C MET A 441 17.29 -27.96 22.44
N ARG A 442 16.08 -28.49 22.57
CA ARG A 442 15.33 -29.13 21.50
C ARG A 442 14.43 -28.12 20.81
N ARG A 443 13.91 -28.48 19.65
CA ARG A 443 12.96 -27.65 18.90
C ARG A 443 11.62 -28.35 18.79
N GLY A 444 10.55 -27.59 18.95
CA GLY A 444 9.18 -28.06 18.86
C GLY A 444 8.37 -27.28 17.84
N ILE A 445 7.53 -27.98 17.09
CA ILE A 445 6.56 -27.42 16.15
C ILE A 445 5.14 -27.78 16.58
N ALA A 446 4.24 -26.80 16.51
CA ALA A 446 2.82 -26.99 16.77
C ALA A 446 1.99 -26.20 15.76
N VAL A 447 0.97 -26.84 15.16
CA VAL A 447 -0.06 -26.11 14.41
C VAL A 447 -1.06 -25.58 15.43
N ILE A 448 -1.11 -24.26 15.59
CA ILE A 448 -1.95 -23.60 16.61
C ILE A 448 -3.36 -23.34 16.07
N LYS A 449 -3.44 -23.05 14.77
CA LYS A 449 -4.68 -22.64 14.12
C LYS A 449 -4.66 -23.11 12.68
N MET A 450 -5.79 -23.63 12.24
CA MET A 450 -6.09 -23.85 10.83
C MET A 450 -7.59 -23.61 10.62
N ARG A 451 -7.94 -22.57 9.86
CA ARG A 451 -9.34 -22.30 9.52
C ARG A 451 -9.80 -23.28 8.44
N GLY A 452 -11.01 -23.81 8.58
CA GLY A 452 -11.60 -24.72 7.59
C GLY A 452 -11.08 -26.17 7.61
N SER A 453 -10.18 -26.53 8.53
CA SER A 453 -9.63 -27.89 8.61
C SER A 453 -9.36 -28.31 10.05
N GLN A 454 -9.41 -29.61 10.29
CA GLN A 454 -8.75 -30.19 11.45
C GLN A 454 -7.23 -30.03 11.32
N HIS A 455 -6.56 -30.01 12.46
CA HIS A 455 -5.10 -30.04 12.53
C HIS A 455 -4.69 -30.75 13.81
N GLU A 456 -3.49 -31.31 13.80
CA GLU A 456 -2.92 -31.97 14.97
C GLU A 456 -2.74 -30.97 16.12
N LYS A 457 -2.99 -31.43 17.35
CA LYS A 457 -2.94 -30.60 18.58
C LYS A 457 -1.66 -30.80 19.40
N ASN A 458 -0.86 -31.80 19.05
CA ASN A 458 0.37 -32.12 19.74
C ASN A 458 1.49 -31.15 19.37
N VAL A 459 2.41 -30.92 20.30
CA VAL A 459 3.70 -30.31 20.00
C VAL A 459 4.68 -31.43 19.65
N ARG A 460 5.19 -31.43 18.41
CA ARG A 460 6.14 -32.44 17.94
C ARG A 460 7.57 -31.92 18.02
N GLU A 461 8.49 -32.77 18.45
CA GLU A 461 9.92 -32.49 18.36
C GLU A 461 10.34 -32.54 16.89
N PHE A 462 11.26 -31.68 16.48
CA PHE A 462 11.87 -31.77 15.15
C PHE A 462 13.36 -31.51 15.19
N ASN A 463 14.06 -32.11 14.23
CA ASN A 463 15.49 -31.93 14.00
C ASN A 463 15.74 -31.30 12.62
N ILE A 464 16.87 -30.62 12.49
CA ILE A 464 17.33 -30.05 11.23
C ILE A 464 18.69 -30.66 10.91
N ASP A 465 18.84 -31.23 9.72
CA ASP A 465 20.10 -31.75 9.22
C ASP A 465 20.34 -31.34 7.76
N GLY A 466 21.33 -31.96 7.10
CA GLY A 466 21.68 -31.67 5.70
C GLY A 466 20.61 -32.08 4.67
N GLN A 467 19.57 -32.80 5.08
CA GLN A 467 18.44 -33.20 4.24
C GLN A 467 17.17 -32.38 4.52
N GLY A 468 17.20 -31.47 5.51
CA GLY A 468 16.12 -30.53 5.80
C GLY A 468 15.48 -30.72 7.16
N LEU A 469 14.15 -30.54 7.23
CA LEU A 469 13.35 -30.61 8.46
C LEU A 469 12.81 -32.03 8.65
N HIS A 470 13.07 -32.63 9.81
CA HIS A 470 12.54 -33.93 10.20
C HIS A 470 11.65 -33.78 11.42
N ILE A 471 10.33 -33.89 11.24
CA ILE A 471 9.36 -33.80 12.34
C ILE A 471 9.16 -35.19 12.93
N GLY A 472 9.53 -35.34 14.20
CA GLY A 472 9.46 -36.59 14.94
C GLY A 472 8.16 -36.75 15.72
N LEU A 473 8.29 -37.43 16.86
CA LEU A 473 7.18 -37.73 17.77
C LEU A 473 6.80 -36.50 18.63
N PRO A 474 5.58 -36.49 19.17
CA PRO A 474 5.19 -35.55 20.23
C PRO A 474 6.13 -35.58 21.43
N PHE A 475 6.33 -34.43 22.09
CA PHE A 475 6.98 -34.41 23.40
C PHE A 475 6.12 -35.19 24.41
N LYS A 476 6.61 -36.35 24.86
CA LYS A 476 6.01 -37.10 25.96
C LYS A 476 6.49 -36.54 27.30
N ASN A 477 5.60 -36.43 28.28
CA ASN A 477 5.91 -36.11 29.68
C ASN A 477 6.54 -34.73 29.94
N VAL A 478 6.27 -33.77 29.05
CA VAL A 478 6.68 -32.37 29.20
C VAL A 478 5.44 -31.49 29.08
N GLU A 479 5.09 -30.81 30.16
CA GLU A 479 4.03 -29.81 30.23
C GLU A 479 4.59 -28.40 30.04
N ASN A 480 3.70 -27.42 29.86
CA ASN A 480 4.04 -26.00 29.81
C ASN A 480 5.03 -25.59 28.69
N ILE A 481 5.14 -26.41 27.64
CA ILE A 481 5.97 -26.12 26.45
C ILE A 481 5.55 -24.79 25.81
N ILE A 482 4.25 -24.57 25.63
CA ILE A 482 3.72 -23.35 25.01
C ILE A 482 3.96 -22.13 25.92
N LEU A 483 3.87 -22.32 27.25
CA LEU A 483 4.16 -21.29 28.24
C LEU A 483 5.66 -20.95 28.32
N GLY A 484 6.52 -21.75 27.70
CA GLY A 484 7.96 -21.54 27.68
C GLY A 484 8.69 -21.94 28.96
N ILE A 485 8.00 -22.61 29.88
CA ILE A 485 8.55 -23.08 31.15
C ILE A 485 8.34 -24.59 31.20
N PRO A 486 9.04 -25.37 30.36
CA PRO A 486 8.80 -26.81 30.25
C PRO A 486 9.00 -27.48 31.61
N ALA A 487 7.97 -28.17 32.08
CA ALA A 487 8.00 -28.90 33.33
C ALA A 487 7.82 -30.38 33.04
N ARG A 488 8.68 -31.22 33.61
CA ARG A 488 8.52 -32.67 33.47
C ARG A 488 7.38 -33.13 34.36
N THR A 489 6.42 -33.83 33.79
CA THR A 489 5.42 -34.56 34.57
C THR A 489 5.96 -35.96 34.85
N THR A 490 6.06 -36.35 36.12
CA THR A 490 6.26 -37.74 36.48
C THR A 490 4.96 -38.50 36.25
N LEU A 491 4.86 -39.21 35.13
CA LEU A 491 3.83 -40.24 34.97
C LEU A 491 3.94 -41.26 36.11
N SER A 492 2.80 -41.78 36.56
CA SER A 492 2.80 -42.89 37.51
C SER A 492 3.47 -44.11 36.86
N GLU A 493 4.13 -44.97 37.65
CA GLU A 493 4.76 -46.21 37.13
C GLU A 493 3.78 -47.11 36.36
N VAL A 494 2.47 -46.94 36.59
CA VAL A 494 1.38 -47.65 35.90
C VAL A 494 1.25 -47.21 34.44
N ASP A 495 1.42 -45.92 34.14
CA ASP A 495 1.34 -45.40 32.76
C ASP A 495 2.60 -45.76 31.95
N GLN A 496 3.75 -45.88 32.62
CA GLN A 496 5.01 -46.33 31.98
C GLN A 496 4.96 -47.82 31.58
N LEU A 497 4.22 -48.64 32.33
CA LEU A 497 4.03 -50.06 32.03
C LEU A 497 3.00 -50.30 30.91
N GLY A 498 1.99 -49.43 30.75
CA GLY A 498 1.01 -49.53 29.66
C GLY A 498 1.64 -49.35 28.27
N ASP A 499 2.52 -48.37 28.12
CA ASP A 499 3.24 -48.06 26.86
C ASP A 499 4.27 -49.14 26.44
N MET A 500 4.56 -50.14 27.29
CA MET A 500 5.48 -51.24 26.95
C MET A 500 4.79 -52.45 26.31
N PHE A 501 3.45 -52.48 26.29
CA PHE A 501 2.66 -53.61 25.79
C PHE A 501 1.73 -53.26 24.61
N GLU A 502 1.83 -52.06 24.06
CA GLU A 502 1.35 -51.67 22.71
C GLU A 502 2.54 -51.46 21.78
#